data_AF-A0A3Q3VRJ1-F1
#
_entry.id   AF-A0A3Q3VRJ1-F1
#
_cell.length_a   1.000
_cell.length_b   1.000
_cell.length_c   1.000
_cell.angle_alpha   90.00
_cell.angle_beta   90.00
_cell.angle_gamma   90.00
#
_symmetry.space_group_name_H-M   'P 1'
#
loop_
_entity.id
_entity.type
_entity.pdbx_description
1 polymer ?
#
loop_
_entity_poly.entity_id
_entity_poly.type
_entity_poly.pdbx_seq_one_letter_code
_entity_poly.pdbx_strand_id
1 'polypeptide(L)'
;MAICNPNNAFGKYCPTTCGVAEYLSKYHSDADTDLESMLRDLEIISNWTQGAEQTAEFMKDSVTLAQKSSTSDMYYKKSSNMLDDVTRFQLTIFQQEQDIIKLQHLISSNEEKMANLKRLAMVLQEKCDKPCKDEVEIQTITGKDCQDIANKGAIISGLYFVKPALATEQFLVYCEIDSFGRGFTVIQRRRDGSVDFGKDWIQYKEGFGYLSPDDTTEFWLGNEKIHLLTADTSSIPNVLRIELIDWAGNKKNIYRCKC
;
A
#
# COMPACT_ATOMS: atom_id res chain seq x y z
N MET A 1 22.62 130.24 -13.90
CA MET A 1 23.88 130.98 -13.70
C MET A 1 23.56 132.30 -13.00
N ALA A 2 23.91 132.40 -11.73
CA ALA A 2 24.07 133.67 -11.02
C ALA A 2 25.43 133.60 -10.31
N ILE A 3 26.33 134.50 -10.67
CA ILE A 3 27.72 134.56 -10.21
C ILE A 3 27.68 135.16 -8.79
N CYS A 4 27.97 134.33 -7.78
CA CYS A 4 28.14 134.79 -6.41
C CYS A 4 29.42 135.62 -6.34
N ASN A 5 29.34 136.91 -6.00
CA ASN A 5 30.51 137.76 -5.78
C ASN A 5 30.75 137.89 -4.26
N PRO A 6 31.50 136.96 -3.64
CA PRO A 6 31.68 136.95 -2.20
C PRO A 6 32.55 138.14 -1.80
N ASN A 7 31.95 139.09 -1.10
CA ASN A 7 32.69 140.16 -0.46
C ASN A 7 33.34 139.57 0.82
N ASN A 8 34.67 139.51 0.86
CA ASN A 8 35.46 138.75 1.85
C ASN A 8 35.35 139.25 3.30
N ALA A 9 34.60 140.34 3.55
CA ALA A 9 34.35 140.86 4.90
C ALA A 9 33.24 140.10 5.66
N PHE A 10 32.38 139.33 4.99
CA PHE A 10 31.15 138.74 5.59
C PHE A 10 31.21 137.21 5.85
N GLY A 11 32.36 136.56 5.65
CA GLY A 11 32.53 135.12 5.91
C GLY A 11 31.99 134.20 4.80
N LYS A 12 31.79 132.90 5.11
CA LYS A 12 31.25 131.91 4.15
C LYS A 12 29.73 132.06 4.02
N TYR A 13 29.27 132.18 2.78
CA TYR A 13 27.84 132.29 2.48
C TYR A 13 27.18 130.91 2.54
N CYS A 14 26.18 130.76 3.40
CA CYS A 14 25.27 129.62 3.41
C CYS A 14 24.02 129.96 2.59
N PRO A 15 23.36 128.95 1.97
CA PRO A 15 22.03 129.14 1.41
C PRO A 15 21.10 129.70 2.49
N THR A 16 20.22 130.61 2.10
CA THR A 16 19.21 131.12 3.04
C THR A 16 18.25 129.99 3.39
N THR A 17 17.61 130.09 4.56
CA THR A 17 16.58 129.12 4.97
C THR A 17 15.45 129.01 3.96
N CYS A 18 15.15 130.07 3.20
CA CYS A 18 14.23 130.03 2.07
C CYS A 18 14.70 129.12 0.93
N GLY A 19 15.99 129.19 0.55
CA GLY A 19 16.54 128.34 -0.52
C GLY A 19 16.61 126.86 -0.13
N VAL A 20 16.84 126.56 1.15
CA VAL A 20 16.77 125.18 1.67
C VAL A 20 15.33 124.67 1.73
N ALA A 21 14.38 125.51 2.16
CA ALA A 21 12.96 125.14 2.22
C ALA A 21 12.36 124.88 0.82
N GLU A 22 12.73 125.69 -0.18
CA GLU A 22 12.30 125.50 -1.57
C GLU A 22 12.87 124.21 -2.17
N TYR A 23 14.16 123.94 -1.95
CA TYR A 23 14.78 122.68 -2.36
C TYR A 23 14.12 121.47 -1.68
N LEU A 24 13.86 121.56 -0.37
CA LEU A 24 13.24 120.48 0.39
C LEU A 24 11.80 120.23 -0.07
N SER A 25 11.02 121.29 -0.35
CA SER A 25 9.65 121.15 -0.85
C SER A 25 9.61 120.51 -2.24
N LYS A 26 10.55 120.86 -3.12
CA LYS A 26 10.66 120.26 -4.45
C LYS A 26 11.11 118.80 -4.38
N TYR A 27 12.16 118.52 -3.62
CA TYR A 27 12.68 117.17 -3.44
C TYR A 27 11.64 116.24 -2.78
N HIS A 28 10.90 116.72 -1.78
CA HIS A 28 9.83 115.95 -1.12
C HIS A 28 8.71 115.63 -2.10
N SER A 29 8.29 116.59 -2.93
CA SER A 29 7.25 116.36 -3.94
C SER A 29 7.68 115.33 -4.99
N ASP A 30 8.91 115.43 -5.50
CA ASP A 30 9.43 114.49 -6.50
C ASP A 30 9.58 113.08 -5.89
N ALA A 31 10.16 112.98 -4.67
CA ALA A 31 10.33 111.72 -3.96
C ALA A 31 9.00 111.05 -3.58
N ASP A 32 7.99 111.81 -3.15
CA ASP A 32 6.64 111.30 -2.87
C ASP A 32 5.99 110.75 -4.15
N THR A 33 6.16 111.44 -5.28
CA THR A 33 5.59 111.01 -6.57
C THR A 33 6.22 109.71 -7.05
N ASP A 34 7.54 109.57 -6.90
CA ASP A 34 8.26 108.33 -7.24
C ASP A 34 7.87 107.17 -6.31
N LEU A 35 7.70 107.45 -5.01
CA LEU A 35 7.27 106.45 -4.03
C LEU A 35 5.85 105.95 -4.30
N GLU A 36 4.94 106.87 -4.62
CA GLU A 36 3.58 106.58 -5.09
C GLU A 36 3.57 105.72 -6.36
N SER A 37 4.49 105.98 -7.30
CA SER A 37 4.63 105.16 -8.51
C SER A 37 5.08 103.74 -8.19
N MET A 38 6.10 103.58 -7.33
CA MET A 38 6.59 102.27 -6.92
C MET A 38 5.55 101.48 -6.14
N LEU A 39 4.74 102.13 -5.31
CA LEU A 39 3.63 101.50 -4.59
C LEU A 39 2.58 100.95 -5.55
N ARG A 40 2.22 101.69 -6.61
CA ARG A 40 1.30 101.22 -7.65
C ARG A 40 1.84 99.99 -8.38
N ASP A 41 3.12 99.98 -8.75
CA ASP A 41 3.73 98.84 -9.43
C ASP A 41 3.78 97.59 -8.54
N LEU A 42 4.08 97.75 -7.24
CA LEU A 42 4.04 96.67 -6.25
C LEU A 42 2.65 96.06 -6.10
N GLU A 43 1.61 96.90 -6.09
CA GLU A 43 0.22 96.43 -6.02
C GLU A 43 -0.17 95.62 -7.26
N ILE A 44 0.25 96.08 -8.45
CA ILE A 44 0.03 95.35 -9.71
C ILE A 44 0.73 93.99 -9.64
N ILE A 45 2.02 93.96 -9.30
CA ILE A 45 2.80 92.71 -9.21
C ILE A 45 2.16 91.74 -8.21
N SER A 46 1.74 92.24 -7.05
CA SER A 46 1.09 91.43 -6.01
C SER A 46 -0.22 90.79 -6.50
N ASN A 47 -1.00 91.51 -7.31
CA ASN A 47 -2.25 91.00 -7.86
C ASN A 47 -1.98 89.89 -8.90
N TRP A 48 -0.99 90.08 -9.76
CA TRP A 48 -0.58 89.07 -10.74
C TRP A 48 -0.01 87.80 -10.09
N THR A 49 0.82 87.93 -9.04
CA THR A 49 1.35 86.77 -8.33
C THR A 49 0.26 85.98 -7.63
N GLN A 50 -0.70 86.67 -7.00
CA GLN A 50 -1.83 86.01 -6.36
C GLN A 50 -2.72 85.27 -7.37
N GLY A 51 -2.99 85.87 -8.53
CA GLY A 51 -3.75 85.21 -9.61
C GLY A 51 -3.04 83.98 -10.20
N ALA A 52 -1.71 84.04 -10.33
CA ALA A 52 -0.90 82.91 -10.78
C ALA A 52 -0.93 81.75 -9.77
N GLU A 53 -0.83 82.06 -8.46
CA GLU A 53 -0.89 81.07 -7.39
C GLU A 53 -2.24 80.35 -7.35
N GLN A 54 -3.35 81.09 -7.43
CA GLN A 54 -4.70 80.53 -7.50
C GLN A 54 -4.90 79.63 -8.73
N THR A 55 -4.35 80.02 -9.88
CA THR A 55 -4.43 79.22 -11.11
C THR A 55 -3.64 77.91 -10.98
N ALA A 56 -2.46 77.96 -10.33
CA ALA A 56 -1.64 76.79 -10.09
C ALA A 56 -2.33 75.79 -9.14
N GLU A 57 -2.97 76.28 -8.06
CA GLU A 57 -3.78 75.45 -7.17
C GLU A 57 -4.95 74.80 -7.90
N PHE A 58 -5.70 75.57 -8.70
CA PHE A 58 -6.82 75.02 -9.48
C PHE A 58 -6.39 73.92 -10.46
N MET A 59 -5.27 74.12 -11.17
CA MET A 59 -4.73 73.10 -12.07
C MET A 59 -4.30 71.84 -11.31
N LYS A 60 -3.68 71.99 -10.14
CA LYS A 60 -3.29 70.87 -9.27
C LYS A 60 -4.51 70.07 -8.80
N ASP A 61 -5.56 70.75 -8.38
CA ASP A 61 -6.78 70.09 -7.90
C ASP A 61 -7.53 69.38 -9.03
N SER A 62 -7.60 70.00 -10.21
CA SER A 62 -8.16 69.41 -11.44
C SER A 62 -7.44 68.11 -11.85
N VAL A 63 -6.10 68.13 -11.86
CA VAL A 63 -5.28 66.94 -12.15
C VAL A 63 -5.52 65.84 -11.13
N THR A 64 -5.62 66.19 -9.85
CA THR A 64 -5.84 65.24 -8.76
C THR A 64 -7.22 64.56 -8.85
N LEU A 65 -8.25 65.32 -9.24
CA LEU A 65 -9.60 64.80 -9.49
C LEU A 65 -9.64 63.89 -10.73
N ALA A 66 -8.96 64.28 -11.82
CA ALA A 66 -8.87 63.48 -13.04
C ALA A 66 -8.22 62.11 -12.79
N GLN A 67 -7.12 62.05 -12.01
CA GLN A 67 -6.44 60.81 -11.65
C GLN A 67 -7.29 59.86 -10.79
N LYS A 68 -8.16 60.38 -9.91
CA LYS A 68 -9.05 59.56 -9.10
C LYS A 68 -10.21 58.93 -9.89
N SER A 69 -10.50 59.41 -11.10
CA SER A 69 -11.65 58.96 -11.92
C SER A 69 -11.31 57.94 -13.02
N SER A 70 -10.05 57.47 -13.12
CA SER A 70 -9.65 56.44 -14.10
C SER A 70 -10.27 55.07 -13.77
N THR A 71 -11.56 54.89 -14.07
CA THR A 71 -12.28 53.60 -14.00
C THR A 71 -11.76 52.60 -15.04
N SER A 72 -11.18 53.12 -16.13
CA SER A 72 -10.50 52.38 -17.18
C SER A 72 -9.40 51.47 -16.62
N ASP A 73 -8.52 52.01 -15.77
CA ASP A 73 -7.40 51.26 -15.17
C ASP A 73 -7.84 50.05 -14.33
N MET A 74 -9.00 50.12 -13.68
CA MET A 74 -9.49 49.03 -12.85
C MET A 74 -9.85 47.78 -13.68
N TYR A 75 -10.53 47.97 -14.83
CA TYR A 75 -10.88 46.86 -15.71
C TYR A 75 -9.66 46.29 -16.44
N TYR A 76 -8.74 47.15 -16.87
CA TYR A 76 -7.46 46.71 -17.45
C TYR A 76 -6.64 45.89 -16.44
N LYS A 77 -6.53 46.36 -15.19
CA LYS A 77 -5.82 45.64 -14.12
C LYS A 77 -6.49 44.31 -13.76
N LYS A 78 -7.82 44.27 -13.72
CA LYS A 78 -8.57 43.01 -13.50
C LYS A 78 -8.37 42.02 -14.66
N SER A 79 -8.40 42.50 -15.90
CA SER A 79 -8.13 41.68 -17.09
C SER A 79 -6.70 41.14 -17.09
N SER A 80 -5.72 41.96 -16.72
CA SER A 80 -4.31 41.54 -16.57
C SER A 80 -4.17 40.43 -15.52
N ASN A 81 -4.78 40.59 -14.35
CA ASN A 81 -4.72 39.58 -13.29
C ASN A 81 -5.39 38.26 -13.72
N MET A 82 -6.53 38.34 -14.42
CA MET A 82 -7.18 37.15 -14.98
C MET A 82 -6.30 36.44 -16.01
N LEU A 83 -5.54 37.18 -16.82
CA LEU A 83 -4.60 36.62 -17.79
C LEU A 83 -3.42 35.91 -17.10
N ASP A 84 -2.90 36.47 -16.00
CA ASP A 84 -1.87 35.84 -15.18
C ASP A 84 -2.36 34.53 -14.54
N ASP A 85 -3.61 34.51 -14.06
CA ASP A 85 -4.24 33.30 -13.53
C ASP A 85 -4.45 32.24 -14.62
N VAL A 86 -4.90 32.63 -15.82
CA VAL A 86 -5.04 31.72 -16.97
C VAL A 86 -3.69 31.10 -17.32
N THR A 87 -2.62 31.90 -17.35
CA THR A 87 -1.26 31.41 -17.65
C THR A 87 -0.79 30.42 -16.58
N ARG A 88 -1.10 30.67 -15.31
CA ARG A 88 -0.78 29.77 -14.19
C ARG A 88 -1.58 28.47 -14.25
N PHE A 89 -2.87 28.55 -14.57
CA PHE A 89 -3.71 27.36 -14.71
C PHE A 89 -3.27 26.49 -15.89
N GLN A 90 -2.85 27.09 -17.00
CA GLN A 90 -2.31 26.34 -18.14
C GLN A 90 -1.13 25.44 -17.74
N LEU A 91 -0.18 25.96 -16.95
CA LEU A 91 0.95 25.16 -16.44
C LEU A 91 0.50 24.04 -15.50
N THR A 92 -0.48 24.33 -14.64
CA THR A 92 -1.01 23.34 -13.68
C THR A 92 -1.78 22.22 -14.39
N ILE A 93 -2.58 22.57 -15.40
CA ILE A 93 -3.34 21.61 -16.23
C ILE A 93 -2.37 20.67 -16.94
N PHE A 94 -1.32 21.21 -17.55
CA PHE A 94 -0.30 20.38 -18.22
C PHE A 94 0.36 19.38 -17.25
N GLN A 95 0.68 19.82 -16.04
CA GLN A 95 1.25 18.95 -15.01
C GLN A 95 0.26 17.85 -14.59
N GLN A 96 -1.00 18.21 -14.35
CA GLN A 96 -2.05 17.26 -13.99
C GLN A 96 -2.31 16.24 -15.10
N GLU A 97 -2.30 16.65 -16.37
CA GLU A 97 -2.42 15.74 -17.52
C GLU A 97 -1.31 14.69 -17.53
N GLN A 98 -0.06 15.09 -17.26
CA GLN A 98 1.04 14.13 -17.16
C GLN A 98 0.85 13.14 -16.00
N ASP A 99 0.38 13.62 -14.85
CA ASP A 99 0.16 12.75 -13.70
C ASP A 99 -1.02 11.79 -13.92
N ILE A 100 -2.06 12.23 -14.63
CA ILE A 100 -3.16 11.36 -15.09
C ILE A 100 -2.63 10.25 -16.00
N ILE A 101 -1.78 10.58 -16.98
CA ILE A 101 -1.18 9.60 -17.89
C ILE A 101 -0.33 8.56 -17.11
N LYS A 102 0.46 9.02 -16.13
CA LYS A 102 1.25 8.11 -15.27
C LYS A 102 0.35 7.15 -14.49
N LEU A 103 -0.72 7.67 -13.89
CA LEU A 103 -1.68 6.86 -13.12
C LEU A 103 -2.41 5.86 -14.02
N GLN A 104 -2.80 6.25 -15.23
CA GLN A 104 -3.40 5.33 -16.21
C GLN A 104 -2.45 4.17 -16.54
N HIS A 105 -1.17 4.45 -16.79
CA HIS A 105 -0.20 3.38 -17.03
C HIS A 105 -0.05 2.44 -15.83
N LEU A 106 -0.04 2.98 -14.61
CA LEU A 106 0.00 2.17 -13.38
C LEU A 106 -1.25 1.31 -13.22
N ILE A 107 -2.43 1.84 -13.51
CA ILE A 107 -3.69 1.09 -13.48
C ILE A 107 -3.64 -0.06 -14.50
N SER A 108 -3.27 0.20 -15.76
CA SER A 108 -3.15 -0.83 -16.78
C SER A 108 -2.16 -1.93 -16.39
N SER A 109 -1.01 -1.56 -15.81
CA SER A 109 -0.03 -2.53 -15.31
C SER A 109 -0.57 -3.37 -14.14
N ASN A 110 -1.31 -2.75 -13.23
CA ASN A 110 -1.91 -3.45 -12.10
C ASN A 110 -3.05 -4.38 -12.54
N GLU A 111 -3.86 -3.99 -13.54
CA GLU A 111 -4.88 -4.84 -14.13
C GLU A 111 -4.27 -6.09 -14.78
N GLU A 112 -3.17 -5.93 -15.51
CA GLU A 112 -2.41 -7.06 -16.09
C GLU A 112 -1.91 -8.01 -14.99
N LYS A 113 -1.29 -7.46 -13.94
CA LYS A 113 -0.84 -8.26 -12.78
C LYS A 113 -2.01 -8.97 -12.10
N MET A 114 -3.15 -8.31 -11.96
CA MET A 114 -4.34 -8.89 -11.32
C MET A 114 -4.95 -10.01 -12.18
N ALA A 115 -4.97 -9.86 -13.51
CA ALA A 115 -5.36 -10.93 -14.42
C ALA A 115 -4.42 -12.14 -14.33
N ASN A 116 -3.12 -11.89 -14.28
CA ASN A 116 -2.10 -12.94 -14.10
C ASN A 116 -2.24 -13.65 -12.75
N LEU A 117 -2.44 -12.90 -11.66
CA LEU A 117 -2.68 -13.46 -10.32
C LEU A 117 -3.96 -14.27 -10.28
N LYS A 118 -5.04 -13.79 -10.89
CA LYS A 118 -6.31 -14.52 -10.98
C LYS A 118 -6.13 -15.85 -11.73
N ARG A 119 -5.37 -15.86 -12.83
CA ARG A 119 -5.03 -17.08 -13.57
C ARG A 119 -4.23 -18.05 -12.71
N LEU A 120 -3.20 -17.56 -12.00
CA LEU A 120 -2.38 -18.39 -11.12
C LEU A 120 -3.21 -18.99 -9.97
N ALA A 121 -4.11 -18.21 -9.37
CA ALA A 121 -5.01 -18.67 -8.33
C ALA A 121 -5.94 -19.79 -8.83
N MET A 122 -6.48 -19.66 -10.06
CA MET A 122 -7.29 -20.73 -10.66
C MET A 122 -6.50 -22.03 -10.85
N VAL A 123 -5.25 -21.94 -11.32
CA VAL A 123 -4.37 -23.12 -11.47
C VAL A 123 -4.03 -23.76 -10.13
N LEU A 124 -3.78 -22.94 -9.10
CA LEU A 124 -3.49 -23.45 -7.76
C LEU A 124 -4.73 -24.15 -7.17
N GLN A 125 -5.91 -23.56 -7.34
CA GLN A 125 -7.17 -24.15 -6.87
C GLN A 125 -7.41 -25.53 -7.50
N GLU A 126 -7.18 -25.66 -8.81
CA GLU A 126 -7.32 -26.94 -9.51
C GLU A 126 -6.37 -28.03 -8.97
N LYS A 127 -5.13 -27.65 -8.62
CA LYS A 127 -4.17 -28.59 -8.02
C LYS A 127 -4.57 -29.05 -6.62
N CYS A 128 -5.29 -28.21 -5.88
CA CYS A 128 -5.73 -28.47 -4.51
C CYS A 128 -7.12 -29.11 -4.43
N ASP A 129 -7.79 -29.36 -5.55
CA ASP A 129 -9.14 -29.92 -5.60
C ASP A 129 -9.18 -31.40 -5.20
N LYS A 130 -8.09 -32.13 -5.44
CA LYS A 130 -7.95 -33.54 -5.04
C LYS A 130 -7.23 -33.65 -3.69
N PRO A 131 -7.74 -34.47 -2.76
CA PRO A 131 -7.02 -34.75 -1.52
C PRO A 131 -5.69 -35.45 -1.82
N CYS A 132 -4.76 -35.37 -0.88
CA CYS A 132 -3.53 -36.14 -0.94
C CYS A 132 -3.86 -37.63 -1.13
N LYS A 133 -3.18 -38.27 -2.08
CA LYS A 133 -3.33 -39.72 -2.29
C LYS A 133 -2.70 -40.42 -1.09
N ASP A 134 -3.50 -41.21 -0.37
CA ASP A 134 -2.99 -42.11 0.66
C ASP A 134 -2.11 -43.19 0.00
N GLU A 135 -0.93 -43.43 0.57
CA GLU A 135 -0.05 -44.51 0.14
C GLU A 135 -0.59 -45.89 0.58
N VAL A 136 -1.49 -45.90 1.58
CA VAL A 136 -2.12 -47.11 2.10
C VAL A 136 -3.29 -47.51 1.21
N GLU A 137 -3.03 -48.37 0.22
CA GLU A 137 -4.08 -48.95 -0.63
C GLU A 137 -4.59 -50.28 -0.05
N ILE A 138 -5.87 -50.30 0.33
CA ILE A 138 -6.56 -51.52 0.73
C ILE A 138 -7.09 -52.22 -0.52
N GLN A 139 -6.79 -53.50 -0.63
CA GLN A 139 -7.17 -54.32 -1.78
C GLN A 139 -8.68 -54.60 -1.75
N THR A 140 -9.31 -54.60 -2.93
CA THR A 140 -10.77 -54.68 -3.07
C THR A 140 -11.32 -56.10 -2.94
N ILE A 141 -10.49 -57.12 -3.15
CA ILE A 141 -10.88 -58.53 -3.03
C ILE A 141 -11.13 -58.86 -1.56
N THR A 142 -12.23 -59.54 -1.27
CA THR A 142 -12.56 -60.00 0.08
C THR A 142 -12.80 -61.51 0.11
N GLY A 143 -12.65 -62.11 1.27
CA GLY A 143 -12.86 -63.53 1.50
C GLY A 143 -13.00 -63.87 2.97
N LYS A 144 -13.13 -65.16 3.26
CA LYS A 144 -13.23 -65.65 4.65
C LYS A 144 -11.90 -65.47 5.41
N ASP A 145 -10.81 -65.68 4.70
CA ASP A 145 -9.42 -65.54 5.16
C ASP A 145 -8.52 -65.19 3.96
N CYS A 146 -7.21 -65.08 4.21
CA CYS A 146 -6.24 -64.75 3.16
C CYS A 146 -6.08 -65.87 2.12
N GLN A 147 -6.38 -67.12 2.45
CA GLN A 147 -6.30 -68.23 1.49
C GLN A 147 -7.49 -68.19 0.51
N ASP A 148 -8.70 -67.90 0.99
CA ASP A 148 -9.87 -67.66 0.12
C ASP A 148 -9.65 -66.46 -0.79
N ILE A 149 -9.00 -65.40 -0.29
CA ILE A 149 -8.58 -64.23 -1.09
C ILE A 149 -7.59 -64.64 -2.19
N ALA A 150 -6.57 -65.45 -1.86
CA ALA A 150 -5.62 -65.96 -2.85
C ALA A 150 -6.31 -66.86 -3.90
N ASN A 151 -7.23 -67.73 -3.47
CA ASN A 151 -8.02 -68.59 -4.35
C ASN A 151 -8.90 -67.80 -5.34
N LYS A 152 -9.31 -66.58 -4.97
CA LYS A 152 -10.06 -65.65 -5.83
C LYS A 152 -9.16 -64.88 -6.82
N GLY A 153 -7.85 -65.17 -6.84
CA GLY A 153 -6.90 -64.60 -7.79
C GLY A 153 -6.09 -63.42 -7.27
N ALA A 154 -6.11 -63.15 -5.96
CA ALA A 154 -5.19 -62.19 -5.37
C ALA A 154 -3.75 -62.74 -5.41
N ILE A 155 -2.80 -61.91 -5.87
CA ILE A 155 -1.39 -62.29 -6.04
C ILE A 155 -0.42 -61.35 -5.31
N ILE A 156 -0.91 -60.23 -4.77
CA ILE A 156 -0.11 -59.20 -4.11
C ILE A 156 -0.28 -59.34 -2.60
N SER A 157 0.82 -59.30 -1.84
CA SER A 157 0.75 -59.20 -0.39
C SER A 157 0.36 -57.78 0.03
N GLY A 158 -0.47 -57.64 1.06
CA GLY A 158 -0.95 -56.32 1.48
C GLY A 158 -2.17 -56.38 2.39
N LEU A 159 -2.90 -55.27 2.45
CA LEU A 159 -4.07 -55.11 3.31
C LEU A 159 -5.34 -55.56 2.61
N TYR A 160 -6.09 -56.44 3.28
CA TYR A 160 -7.34 -57.00 2.78
C TYR A 160 -8.40 -57.02 3.89
N PHE A 161 -9.67 -56.90 3.50
CA PHE A 161 -10.79 -57.17 4.40
C PHE A 161 -11.18 -58.64 4.35
N VAL A 162 -11.23 -59.27 5.52
CA VAL A 162 -11.72 -60.64 5.67
C VAL A 162 -12.99 -60.67 6.51
N LYS A 163 -13.89 -61.61 6.18
CA LYS A 163 -15.10 -61.88 6.93
C LYS A 163 -15.25 -63.40 7.15
N PRO A 164 -14.71 -63.94 8.24
CA PRO A 164 -14.92 -65.34 8.63
C PRO A 164 -16.41 -65.67 8.77
N ALA A 165 -16.79 -66.93 8.60
CA ALA A 165 -18.21 -67.33 8.58
C ALA A 165 -18.96 -67.02 9.89
N LEU A 166 -18.27 -67.12 11.03
CA LEU A 166 -18.83 -66.83 12.35
C LEU A 166 -18.73 -65.34 12.73
N ALA A 167 -18.06 -64.52 11.93
CA ALA A 167 -17.88 -63.11 12.20
C ALA A 167 -19.10 -62.29 11.76
N THR A 168 -19.59 -61.42 12.65
CA THR A 168 -20.67 -60.47 12.35
C THR A 168 -20.21 -59.40 11.37
N GLU A 169 -19.04 -58.81 11.64
CA GLU A 169 -18.42 -57.73 10.87
C GLU A 169 -17.12 -58.20 10.21
N GLN A 170 -16.77 -57.56 9.09
CA GLN A 170 -15.47 -57.76 8.45
C GLN A 170 -14.40 -56.95 9.18
N PHE A 171 -13.16 -57.41 9.12
CA PHE A 171 -12.03 -56.69 9.71
C PHE A 171 -10.81 -56.72 8.79
N LEU A 172 -9.93 -55.75 8.98
CA LEU A 172 -8.71 -55.58 8.19
C LEU A 172 -7.61 -56.53 8.68
N VAL A 173 -6.93 -57.17 7.74
CA VAL A 173 -5.77 -58.04 8.00
C VAL A 173 -4.67 -57.77 6.98
N TYR A 174 -3.44 -58.12 7.34
CA TYR A 174 -2.35 -58.24 6.38
C TYR A 174 -2.28 -59.68 5.86
N CYS A 175 -2.38 -59.83 4.54
CA CYS A 175 -2.22 -61.10 3.83
C CYS A 175 -0.85 -61.18 3.19
N GLU A 176 -0.09 -62.21 3.55
CA GLU A 176 1.13 -62.60 2.84
C GLU A 176 0.76 -63.66 1.79
N ILE A 177 0.76 -63.26 0.53
CA ILE A 177 0.45 -64.13 -0.60
C ILE A 177 1.74 -64.44 -1.36
N ASP A 178 2.05 -65.72 -1.50
CA ASP A 178 3.23 -66.16 -2.24
C ASP A 178 2.93 -66.48 -3.71
N SER A 179 3.99 -66.72 -4.49
CA SER A 179 3.91 -67.08 -5.91
C SER A 179 3.21 -68.42 -6.18
N PHE A 180 2.97 -69.23 -5.14
CA PHE A 180 2.29 -70.52 -5.24
C PHE A 180 0.80 -70.39 -4.90
N GLY A 181 0.30 -69.18 -4.64
CA GLY A 181 -1.10 -68.92 -4.31
C GLY A 181 -1.46 -69.31 -2.86
N ARG A 182 -0.47 -69.44 -1.97
CA ARG A 182 -0.72 -69.63 -0.53
C ARG A 182 -0.88 -68.27 0.12
N GLY A 183 -2.01 -68.08 0.80
CA GLY A 183 -2.34 -66.84 1.49
C GLY A 183 -2.31 -67.01 3.00
N PHE A 184 -1.28 -66.47 3.66
CA PHE A 184 -1.16 -66.47 5.11
C PHE A 184 -1.76 -65.21 5.70
N THR A 185 -2.66 -65.36 6.67
CA THR A 185 -3.14 -64.25 7.50
C THR A 185 -2.14 -64.00 8.63
N VAL A 186 -1.52 -62.82 8.64
CA VAL A 186 -0.57 -62.45 9.70
C VAL A 186 -1.34 -61.98 10.93
N ILE A 187 -1.18 -62.71 12.03
CA ILE A 187 -1.87 -62.42 13.30
C ILE A 187 -1.03 -61.58 14.27
N GLN A 188 0.28 -61.54 14.08
CA GLN A 188 1.23 -60.77 14.88
C GLN A 188 2.46 -60.44 14.04
N ARG A 189 3.00 -59.22 14.23
CA ARG A 189 4.27 -58.78 13.63
C ARG A 189 5.13 -58.02 14.64
N ARG A 190 6.42 -58.36 14.71
CA ARG A 190 7.48 -57.67 15.49
C ARG A 190 8.68 -57.41 14.59
N ARG A 191 9.30 -56.24 14.70
CA ARG A 191 10.45 -55.85 13.88
C ARG A 191 11.36 -54.80 14.53
N ASP A 192 10.80 -53.69 15.01
CA ASP A 192 11.55 -52.49 15.39
C ASP A 192 11.33 -52.04 16.84
N GLY A 193 10.37 -52.65 17.56
CA GLY A 193 10.00 -52.27 18.91
C GLY A 193 9.20 -50.96 19.01
N SER A 194 8.62 -50.49 17.90
CA SER A 194 7.81 -49.27 17.86
C SER A 194 6.50 -49.36 18.66
N VAL A 195 5.95 -50.57 18.81
CA VAL A 195 4.69 -50.78 19.52
C VAL A 195 4.95 -51.45 20.86
N ASP A 196 4.40 -50.89 21.93
CA ASP A 196 4.45 -51.49 23.25
C ASP A 196 3.43 -52.64 23.36
N PHE A 197 3.92 -53.83 23.73
CA PHE A 197 3.12 -55.05 23.95
C PHE A 197 2.72 -55.24 25.43
N GLY A 198 3.12 -54.35 26.34
CA GLY A 198 2.66 -54.34 27.74
C GLY A 198 1.22 -53.86 27.90
N LYS A 199 0.27 -54.55 27.25
CA LYS A 199 -1.12 -54.12 27.06
C LYS A 199 -2.09 -54.89 27.95
N ASP A 200 -3.26 -54.30 28.23
CA ASP A 200 -4.29 -54.94 29.03
C ASP A 200 -5.07 -56.02 28.25
N TRP A 201 -5.97 -56.72 28.95
CA TRP A 201 -6.78 -57.79 28.36
C TRP A 201 -7.68 -57.31 27.21
N ILE A 202 -8.27 -56.13 27.34
CA ILE A 202 -9.21 -55.60 26.34
C ILE A 202 -8.44 -55.27 25.06
N GLN A 203 -7.27 -54.66 25.18
CA GLN A 203 -6.39 -54.37 24.05
C GLN A 203 -5.92 -55.66 23.37
N TYR A 204 -5.56 -56.70 24.11
CA TYR A 204 -5.24 -58.00 23.52
C TYR A 204 -6.44 -58.67 22.85
N LYS A 205 -7.65 -58.48 23.38
CA LYS A 205 -8.88 -58.99 22.78
C LYS A 205 -9.18 -58.33 21.44
N GLU A 206 -9.17 -57.00 21.39
CA GLU A 206 -9.55 -56.21 20.21
C GLU A 206 -8.42 -56.06 19.18
N GLY A 207 -7.16 -56.09 19.64
CA GLY A 207 -5.97 -55.84 18.83
C GLY A 207 -5.37 -54.45 19.04
N PHE A 208 -4.10 -54.30 18.69
CA PHE A 208 -3.36 -53.04 18.79
C PHE A 208 -2.20 -52.99 17.79
N GLY A 209 -1.64 -51.79 17.58
CA GLY A 209 -0.62 -51.53 16.57
C GLY A 209 -1.23 -51.14 15.23
N TYR A 210 -0.40 -51.10 14.19
CA TYR A 210 -0.81 -50.61 12.88
C TYR A 210 -0.55 -51.66 11.81
N LEU A 211 -1.46 -51.77 10.85
CA LEU A 211 -1.27 -52.59 9.65
C LEU A 211 -0.76 -51.68 8.53
N SER A 212 0.25 -52.14 7.79
CA SER A 212 0.80 -51.41 6.64
C SER A 212 0.87 -52.31 5.41
N PRO A 213 0.63 -51.80 4.18
CA PRO A 213 0.71 -52.61 2.97
C PRO A 213 2.11 -53.15 2.67
N ASP A 214 3.15 -52.50 3.20
CA ASP A 214 4.56 -52.84 2.98
C ASP A 214 5.19 -53.67 4.12
N ASP A 215 4.38 -54.10 5.10
CA ASP A 215 4.82 -54.98 6.20
C ASP A 215 5.99 -54.40 7.04
N THR A 216 5.96 -53.08 7.24
CA THR A 216 6.96 -52.34 8.02
C THR A 216 6.55 -52.09 9.47
N THR A 217 5.29 -52.35 9.84
CA THR A 217 4.73 -52.00 11.16
C THR A 217 4.62 -53.19 12.11
N GLU A 218 4.51 -52.91 13.41
CA GLU A 218 4.22 -53.90 14.44
C GLU A 218 2.74 -53.90 14.84
N PHE A 219 2.19 -55.08 15.08
CA PHE A 219 0.81 -55.21 15.54
C PHE A 219 0.50 -56.55 16.20
N TRP A 220 -0.61 -56.56 16.93
CA TRP A 220 -1.35 -57.74 17.37
C TRP A 220 -2.77 -57.65 16.82
N LEU A 221 -3.20 -58.65 16.05
CA LEU A 221 -4.48 -58.60 15.34
C LEU A 221 -5.67 -58.50 16.30
N GLY A 222 -5.62 -59.22 17.42
CA GLY A 222 -6.69 -59.31 18.42
C GLY A 222 -7.17 -60.74 18.63
N ASN A 223 -7.30 -61.16 19.89
CA ASN A 223 -7.66 -62.53 20.25
C ASN A 223 -9.03 -62.94 19.71
N GLU A 224 -10.00 -62.01 19.70
CA GLU A 224 -11.34 -62.27 19.18
C GLU A 224 -11.29 -62.55 17.66
N LYS A 225 -10.54 -61.74 16.91
CA LYS A 225 -10.35 -61.92 15.47
C LYS A 225 -9.61 -63.22 15.15
N ILE A 226 -8.58 -63.55 15.92
CA ILE A 226 -7.84 -64.82 15.80
C ILE A 226 -8.76 -66.01 16.11
N HIS A 227 -9.62 -65.89 17.12
CA HIS A 227 -10.62 -66.91 17.42
C HIS A 227 -11.57 -67.10 16.24
N LEU A 228 -12.14 -66.03 15.69
CA LEU A 228 -13.05 -66.10 14.54
C LEU A 228 -12.40 -66.74 13.30
N LEU A 229 -11.11 -66.49 13.06
CA LEU A 229 -10.34 -67.11 11.96
C LEU A 229 -10.08 -68.60 12.18
N THR A 230 -9.95 -69.04 13.44
CA THR A 230 -9.52 -70.41 13.78
C THR A 230 -10.62 -71.31 14.32
N ALA A 231 -11.79 -70.74 14.62
CA ALA A 231 -12.96 -71.42 15.16
C ALA A 231 -13.85 -72.05 14.08
N ASP A 232 -13.74 -71.61 12.81
CA ASP A 232 -14.46 -72.26 11.72
C ASP A 232 -13.97 -73.71 11.56
N THR A 233 -14.87 -74.66 11.79
CA THR A 233 -14.64 -76.10 11.74
C THR A 233 -14.86 -76.70 10.36
N SER A 234 -14.97 -75.87 9.31
CA SER A 234 -14.88 -76.37 7.94
C SER A 234 -13.59 -77.19 7.78
N SER A 235 -13.68 -78.33 7.10
CA SER A 235 -12.82 -79.52 7.22
C SER A 235 -11.32 -79.38 6.89
N ILE A 236 -10.76 -78.16 6.88
CA ILE A 236 -9.36 -77.86 6.56
C ILE A 236 -8.66 -77.40 7.86
N PRO A 237 -7.69 -78.16 8.39
CA PRO A 237 -6.96 -77.76 9.57
C PRO A 237 -6.07 -76.54 9.29
N ASN A 238 -6.18 -75.52 10.13
CA ASN A 238 -5.28 -74.37 10.09
C ASN A 238 -3.86 -74.76 10.54
N VAL A 239 -2.86 -74.20 9.86
CA VAL A 239 -1.44 -74.36 10.20
C VAL A 239 -0.90 -73.02 10.68
N LEU A 240 -0.42 -72.98 11.93
CA LEU A 240 0.29 -71.83 12.47
C LEU A 240 1.75 -71.89 12.02
N ARG A 241 2.23 -70.81 11.41
CA ARG A 241 3.64 -70.59 11.09
C ARG A 241 4.18 -69.45 11.95
N ILE A 242 5.26 -69.70 12.68
CA ILE A 242 6.00 -68.70 13.44
C ILE A 242 7.35 -68.52 12.77
N GLU A 243 7.63 -67.31 12.30
CA GLU A 243 8.91 -66.94 11.70
C GLU A 243 9.68 -66.03 12.66
N LEU A 244 10.94 -66.39 12.93
CA LEU A 244 11.84 -65.68 13.83
C LEU A 244 13.08 -65.28 13.06
N ILE A 245 13.58 -64.07 13.30
CA ILE A 245 14.83 -63.55 12.72
C ILE A 245 15.71 -63.07 13.86
N ASP A 246 16.98 -63.50 13.88
CA ASP A 246 17.96 -62.98 14.84
C ASP A 246 18.59 -61.66 14.37
N TRP A 247 19.36 -61.01 15.24
CA TRP A 247 20.04 -59.74 14.95
C TRP A 247 21.09 -59.84 13.84
N ALA A 248 21.55 -61.05 13.50
CA ALA A 248 22.48 -61.32 12.41
C ALA A 248 21.73 -61.61 11.08
N GLY A 249 20.39 -61.63 11.09
CA GLY A 249 19.55 -61.87 9.92
C GLY A 249 19.22 -63.34 9.66
N ASN A 250 19.58 -64.27 10.55
CA ASN A 250 19.26 -65.69 10.37
C ASN A 250 17.78 -65.95 10.66
N LYS A 251 17.08 -66.59 9.71
CA LYS A 251 15.65 -66.89 9.79
C LYS A 251 15.39 -68.33 10.24
N LYS A 252 14.41 -68.54 11.12
CA LYS A 252 13.89 -69.85 11.53
C LYS A 252 12.37 -69.88 11.48
N ASN A 253 11.82 -70.95 10.90
CA ASN A 253 10.38 -71.16 10.77
C ASN A 253 9.93 -72.37 11.61
N ILE A 254 8.86 -72.19 12.38
CA ILE A 254 8.24 -73.23 13.20
C ILE A 254 6.80 -73.39 12.72
N TYR A 255 6.39 -74.63 12.44
CA TYR A 255 5.04 -74.95 11.96
C TYR A 255 4.31 -75.79 13.00
N ARG A 256 3.03 -75.47 13.23
CA ARG A 256 2.14 -76.25 14.09
C ARG A 256 0.77 -76.37 13.45
N CYS A 257 0.38 -77.59 13.14
CA CYS A 257 -0.99 -77.88 12.71
C CYS A 257 -1.90 -77.96 13.94
N LYS A 258 -3.13 -77.45 13.82
CA LYS A 258 -4.20 -77.77 14.76
C LYS A 258 -4.60 -79.24 14.50
N CYS A 259 -4.33 -80.12 15.46
CA CYS A 259 -4.77 -81.52 15.43
C CYS A 259 -6.30 -81.61 15.55
#